data_AF-A0A177WHY4-F1
#
_entry.id   AF-A0A177WHY4-F1
#
_cell.length_a   1.000
_cell.length_b   1.000
_cell.length_c   1.000
_cell.angle_alpha   90.00
_cell.angle_beta   90.00
_cell.angle_gamma   90.00
#
_symmetry.space_group_name_H-M   'P 1'
#
loop_
_entity.id
_entity.type
_entity.pdbx_description
1 polymer ?
#
loop_
_entity_poly.entity_id
_entity_poly.type
_entity_poly.pdbx_seq_one_letter_code
_entity_poly.pdbx_strand_id
1 'polypeptide(L)'
;MVNPARIITQVAVVGTQILGRAFLEAYRAAAQNSAKNIAGGAATAASGDALTRQTGMTLDEAMLILNVNKQSSMKEITQKYEHLFKANDPKHGGTFFLHSKVFRAKERLDLELKRAAQELEKANTASKQ
;
A
#
# COMPACT_ATOMS: atom_id res chain seq x y z
N MET A 1 20.62 -29.31 -42.58
CA MET A 1 19.88 -29.70 -41.36
C MET A 1 20.23 -28.69 -40.27
N VAL A 2 19.26 -27.89 -39.82
CA VAL A 2 19.49 -26.83 -38.83
C VAL A 2 19.57 -27.49 -37.45
N ASN A 3 20.67 -27.27 -36.70
CA ASN A 3 20.91 -28.00 -35.46
C ASN A 3 20.11 -27.37 -34.30
N PRO A 4 19.04 -28.02 -33.79
CA PRO A 4 18.12 -27.41 -32.82
C PRO A 4 18.82 -26.97 -31.54
N ALA A 5 19.92 -27.66 -31.16
CA ALA A 5 20.74 -27.31 -30.01
C ALA A 5 21.33 -25.89 -30.08
N ARG A 6 21.72 -25.39 -31.27
CA ARG A 6 22.29 -24.03 -31.42
C ARG A 6 21.22 -22.94 -31.32
N ILE A 7 20.03 -23.19 -31.83
CA ILE A 7 18.91 -22.24 -31.76
C ILE A 7 18.48 -22.08 -30.30
N ILE A 8 18.37 -23.18 -29.55
CA ILE A 8 18.00 -23.16 -28.13
C ILE A 8 19.05 -22.39 -27.30
N THR A 9 20.35 -22.58 -27.55
CA THR A 9 21.38 -21.84 -26.84
C THR A 9 21.38 -20.34 -27.17
N GLN A 10 21.17 -19.96 -28.44
CA GLN A 10 21.07 -18.55 -28.81
C GLN A 10 19.85 -17.85 -28.20
N VAL A 11 18.68 -18.51 -28.19
CA VAL A 11 17.46 -17.96 -27.57
C VAL A 11 17.63 -17.83 -26.05
N ALA A 12 18.24 -18.82 -25.39
CA ALA A 12 18.47 -18.77 -23.95
C ALA A 12 19.44 -17.63 -23.54
N VAL A 13 20.55 -17.45 -24.28
CA VAL A 13 21.54 -16.41 -23.96
C VAL A 13 20.96 -15.00 -24.14
N VAL A 14 20.20 -14.77 -25.21
CA VAL A 14 19.56 -13.46 -25.47
C VAL A 14 18.41 -13.19 -24.50
N GLY A 15 17.59 -14.20 -24.18
CA GLY A 15 16.47 -14.06 -23.24
C GLY A 15 16.90 -13.71 -21.81
N THR A 16 18.06 -14.23 -21.36
CA THR A 16 18.56 -13.99 -20.00
C THR A 16 19.07 -12.56 -19.81
N GLN A 17 19.65 -11.94 -20.85
CA GLN A 17 20.20 -10.58 -20.78
C GLN A 17 19.12 -9.50 -20.62
N ILE A 18 17.93 -9.71 -21.21
CA ILE A 18 16.83 -8.73 -21.21
C ILE A 18 16.03 -8.82 -19.90
N LEU A 19 15.67 -10.03 -19.45
CA LEU A 19 14.94 -10.19 -18.19
C LEU A 19 15.78 -9.79 -16.98
N GLY A 20 17.07 -10.14 -16.94
CA GLY A 20 17.92 -9.90 -15.77
C GLY A 20 18.05 -8.42 -15.36
N ARG A 21 18.14 -7.50 -16.34
CA ARG A 21 18.24 -6.05 -16.07
C ARG A 21 16.92 -5.47 -15.55
N ALA A 22 15.80 -5.87 -16.13
CA ALA A 22 14.48 -5.43 -15.69
C ALA A 22 14.15 -5.92 -14.27
N PHE A 23 14.49 -7.18 -13.93
CA PHE A 23 14.34 -7.69 -12.57
C PHE A 23 15.26 -6.98 -11.57
N LEU A 24 16.51 -6.67 -11.93
CA LEU A 24 17.41 -5.90 -11.06
C LEU A 24 16.94 -4.46 -10.84
N GLU A 25 16.45 -3.79 -11.89
CA GLU A 25 15.92 -2.43 -11.78
C GLU A 25 14.62 -2.41 -10.98
N ALA A 26 13.71 -3.35 -11.22
CA ALA A 26 12.50 -3.51 -10.41
C ALA A 26 12.83 -3.85 -8.96
N TYR A 27 13.82 -4.72 -8.71
CA TYR A 27 14.27 -5.06 -7.36
C TYR A 27 14.90 -3.85 -6.68
N ARG A 28 15.72 -3.06 -7.39
CA ARG A 28 16.32 -1.84 -6.85
C ARG A 28 15.27 -0.76 -6.58
N ALA A 29 14.29 -0.58 -7.47
CA ALA A 29 13.18 0.34 -7.27
C ALA A 29 12.29 -0.08 -6.10
N ALA A 30 11.99 -1.37 -5.98
CA ALA A 30 11.27 -1.94 -4.84
C ALA A 30 12.06 -1.78 -3.54
N ALA A 31 13.35 -2.11 -3.53
CA ALA A 31 14.22 -1.99 -2.37
C ALA A 31 14.42 -0.53 -1.93
N GLN A 32 14.49 0.43 -2.85
CA GLN A 32 14.56 1.85 -2.54
C GLN A 32 13.24 2.37 -1.94
N ASN A 33 12.09 1.94 -2.46
CA ASN A 33 10.80 2.26 -1.85
C ASN A 33 10.64 1.60 -0.47
N SER A 34 11.06 0.34 -0.32
CA SER A 34 11.02 -0.38 0.96
C SER A 34 11.98 0.21 1.99
N ALA A 35 13.19 0.63 1.60
CA ALA A 35 14.16 1.25 2.50
C ALA A 35 13.66 2.59 3.05
N LYS A 36 12.94 3.37 2.23
CA LYS A 36 12.30 4.62 2.65
C LYS A 36 11.14 4.38 3.63
N ASN A 37 10.42 3.26 3.47
CA ASN A 37 9.31 2.88 4.33
C ASN A 37 9.76 2.19 5.65
N ILE A 38 10.85 1.43 5.65
CA ILE A 38 11.33 0.67 6.83
C ILE A 38 12.22 1.54 7.75
N ALA A 39 13.05 2.43 7.21
CA ALA A 39 13.88 3.33 8.03
C ALA A 39 13.12 4.58 8.55
N GLY A 40 11.91 4.82 8.06
CA GLY A 40 11.18 6.08 8.23
C GLY A 40 10.12 6.12 9.34
N GLY A 41 9.89 5.04 10.11
CA GLY A 41 8.77 4.97 11.07
C GLY A 41 8.72 6.14 12.09
N ALA A 42 9.86 6.73 12.44
CA ALA A 42 9.93 7.92 13.32
C ALA A 42 10.12 9.24 12.55
N ALA A 43 10.83 9.25 11.42
CA ALA A 43 11.12 10.47 10.65
C ALA A 43 9.94 10.90 9.74
N THR A 44 9.15 9.95 9.24
CA THR A 44 7.93 10.21 8.45
C THR A 44 6.80 10.77 9.33
N ALA A 45 6.77 10.44 10.63
CA ALA A 45 5.83 11.04 11.59
C ALA A 45 6.13 12.54 11.85
N ALA A 46 7.38 12.99 11.70
CA ALA A 46 7.75 14.39 11.87
C ALA A 46 7.43 15.27 10.64
N SER A 47 7.25 14.66 9.46
CA SER A 47 7.04 15.36 8.18
C SER A 47 5.70 15.03 7.49
N GLY A 48 4.88 14.18 8.10
CA GLY A 48 3.60 13.71 7.56
C GLY A 48 2.44 14.68 7.80
N ASP A 49 1.36 14.52 7.03
CA ASP A 49 0.13 15.30 7.19
C ASP A 49 -0.44 15.20 8.63
N ALA A 50 -1.33 16.13 9.00
CA ALA A 50 -1.91 16.17 10.35
C ALA A 50 -2.59 14.85 10.79
N LEU A 51 -3.22 14.11 9.88
CA LEU A 51 -3.85 12.81 10.13
C LEU A 51 -2.81 11.70 10.30
N THR A 52 -1.69 11.76 9.56
CA THR A 52 -0.56 10.84 9.74
C THR A 52 0.08 11.01 11.12
N ARG A 53 0.17 12.26 11.61
CA ARG A 53 0.64 12.56 12.98
C ARG A 53 -0.33 12.04 14.05
N GLN A 54 -1.64 12.09 13.78
CA GLN A 54 -2.68 11.61 14.69
C GLN A 54 -2.75 10.08 14.76
N THR A 55 -2.64 9.40 13.62
CA THR A 55 -2.83 7.94 13.51
C THR A 55 -1.53 7.15 13.58
N GLY A 56 -0.39 7.81 13.38
CA GLY A 56 0.92 7.17 13.25
C GLY A 56 1.04 6.28 12.00
N MET A 57 0.20 6.53 10.99
CA MET A 57 0.11 5.74 9.76
C MET A 57 -0.19 6.64 8.56
N THR A 58 0.53 6.43 7.47
CA THR A 58 0.29 7.15 6.21
C THR A 58 -0.94 6.58 5.48
N LEU A 59 -1.51 7.37 4.56
CA LEU A 59 -2.63 6.90 3.72
C LEU A 59 -2.23 5.68 2.87
N ASP A 60 -1.03 5.70 2.30
CA ASP A 60 -0.52 4.62 1.45
C ASP A 60 -0.30 3.32 2.24
N GLU A 61 0.22 3.41 3.47
CA GLU A 61 0.32 2.25 4.37
C GLU A 61 -1.06 1.70 4.73
N ALA A 62 -2.03 2.56 5.02
CA ALA A 62 -3.38 2.12 5.36
C ALA A 62 -4.04 1.38 4.19
N MET A 63 -3.89 1.89 2.96
CA MET A 63 -4.37 1.24 1.75
C MET A 63 -3.68 -0.11 1.51
N LEU A 64 -2.37 -0.18 1.75
CA LEU A 64 -1.61 -1.42 1.62
C LEU A 64 -2.02 -2.48 2.64
N ILE A 65 -2.21 -2.09 3.91
CA ILE A 65 -2.63 -2.99 4.99
C ILE A 65 -4.01 -3.60 4.71
N LEU A 66 -4.98 -2.80 4.24
CA LEU A 66 -6.31 -3.29 3.90
C LEU A 66 -6.41 -3.89 2.49
N ASN A 67 -5.33 -3.81 1.70
CA ASN A 67 -5.27 -4.22 0.30
C ASN A 67 -6.41 -3.60 -0.54
N VAL A 68 -6.48 -2.27 -0.49
CA VAL A 68 -7.46 -1.43 -1.21
C VAL A 68 -6.74 -0.34 -2.01
N ASN A 69 -7.44 0.29 -2.94
CA ASN A 69 -6.92 1.39 -3.75
C ASN A 69 -7.76 2.67 -3.57
N LYS A 70 -7.33 3.78 -4.19
CA LYS A 70 -8.02 5.08 -4.08
C LYS A 70 -9.44 5.08 -4.66
N GLN A 71 -9.74 4.13 -5.55
CA GLN A 71 -11.03 3.94 -6.21
C GLN A 71 -11.90 2.90 -5.50
N SER A 72 -11.39 2.27 -4.44
CA SER A 72 -12.14 1.27 -3.68
C SER A 72 -13.36 1.91 -3.03
N SER A 73 -14.49 1.22 -3.15
CA SER A 73 -15.73 1.68 -2.53
C SER A 73 -15.68 1.53 -1.01
N MET A 74 -16.46 2.34 -0.28
CA MET A 74 -16.60 2.21 1.17
C MET A 74 -16.99 0.79 1.59
N LYS A 75 -17.83 0.12 0.79
CA LYS A 75 -18.25 -1.26 1.04
C LYS A 75 -17.06 -2.23 0.97
N GLU A 76 -16.20 -2.07 -0.03
CA GLU A 76 -15.00 -2.89 -0.19
C GLU A 76 -14.03 -2.71 0.98
N ILE A 77 -13.80 -1.46 1.40
CA ILE A 77 -12.93 -1.14 2.54
C ILE A 77 -13.45 -1.82 3.82
N THR A 78 -14.75 -1.70 4.11
CA THR A 78 -15.36 -2.34 5.28
C THR A 78 -15.26 -3.85 5.22
N GLN A 79 -15.53 -4.46 4.06
CA GLN A 79 -15.43 -5.91 3.90
C GLN A 79 -14.01 -6.42 4.11
N LYS A 80 -13.00 -5.73 3.55
CA LYS A 80 -11.59 -6.08 3.73
C LYS A 80 -11.16 -5.92 5.19
N TYR A 81 -11.58 -4.84 5.82
CA TYR A 81 -11.34 -4.59 7.24
C TYR A 81 -11.91 -5.71 8.11
N GLU A 82 -13.20 -6.04 7.99
CA GLU A 82 -13.84 -7.07 8.80
C GLU A 82 -13.16 -8.43 8.64
N HIS A 83 -12.82 -8.80 7.41
CA HIS A 83 -12.12 -10.04 7.11
C HIS A 83 -10.74 -10.08 7.78
N LEU A 84 -9.91 -9.05 7.58
CA LEU A 84 -8.55 -9.00 8.14
C LEU A 84 -8.57 -8.84 9.66
N PHE A 85 -9.51 -8.08 10.21
CA PHE A 85 -9.64 -7.87 11.65
C PHE A 85 -9.99 -9.18 12.36
N LYS A 86 -10.99 -9.90 11.85
CA LYS A 86 -11.38 -11.20 12.40
C LYS A 86 -10.28 -12.25 12.23
N ALA A 87 -9.61 -12.30 11.08
CA ALA A 87 -8.54 -13.25 10.82
C ALA A 87 -7.31 -13.03 11.71
N ASN A 88 -7.09 -11.80 12.20
CA ASN A 88 -5.97 -11.45 13.06
C ASN A 88 -6.38 -11.26 14.53
N ASP A 89 -7.59 -11.68 14.94
CA ASP A 89 -8.03 -11.59 16.34
C ASP A 89 -7.05 -12.35 17.25
N PRO A 90 -6.48 -11.69 18.29
CA PRO A 90 -5.59 -12.34 19.24
C PRO A 90 -6.19 -13.57 19.93
N LYS A 91 -7.52 -13.63 20.06
CA LYS A 91 -8.23 -14.78 20.65
C LYS A 91 -8.25 -16.00 19.72
N HIS A 92 -8.03 -15.80 18.42
CA HIS A 92 -8.10 -16.84 17.40
C HIS A 92 -6.74 -17.16 16.78
N GLY A 93 -5.64 -16.91 17.51
CA GLY A 93 -4.28 -17.21 17.05
C GLY A 93 -3.62 -16.07 16.26
N GLY A 94 -4.26 -14.91 16.16
CA GLY A 94 -3.65 -13.69 15.65
C GLY A 94 -2.71 -13.04 16.67
N THR A 95 -2.08 -11.93 16.27
CA THR A 95 -1.25 -11.12 17.18
C THR A 95 -1.89 -9.77 17.45
N PHE A 96 -1.77 -9.27 18.69
CA PHE A 96 -2.29 -7.95 19.06
C PHE A 96 -1.73 -6.83 18.19
N PHE A 97 -0.48 -6.96 17.75
CA PHE A 97 0.16 -5.99 16.88
C PHE A 97 -0.53 -5.90 15.51
N LEU A 98 -0.72 -7.03 14.82
CA LEU A 98 -1.38 -7.04 13.50
C LEU A 98 -2.84 -6.61 13.62
N HIS A 99 -3.55 -7.07 14.64
CA HIS A 99 -4.91 -6.63 14.93
C HIS A 99 -5.02 -5.11 15.10
N SER A 100 -4.10 -4.53 15.88
CA SER A 100 -4.03 -3.08 16.09
C SER A 100 -3.64 -2.34 14.81
N LYS A 101 -2.76 -2.90 13.97
CA LYS A 101 -2.39 -2.30 12.67
C LYS A 101 -3.57 -2.25 11.70
N VAL A 102 -4.36 -3.32 11.62
CA VAL A 102 -5.59 -3.35 10.80
C VAL A 102 -6.60 -2.32 11.29
N PHE A 103 -6.76 -2.18 12.61
CA PHE A 103 -7.62 -1.15 13.21
C PHE A 103 -7.17 0.27 12.83
N ARG A 104 -5.89 0.58 12.99
CA ARG A 104 -5.34 1.91 12.67
C ARG A 104 -5.42 2.24 11.19
N ALA A 105 -5.27 1.25 10.31
CA ALA A 105 -5.44 1.45 8.87
C ALA A 105 -6.86 1.91 8.52
N LYS A 106 -7.87 1.27 9.11
CA LYS A 106 -9.26 1.68 8.92
C LYS A 106 -9.53 3.08 9.47
N GLU A 107 -9.02 3.40 10.65
CA GLU A 107 -9.14 4.74 11.24
C GLU A 107 -8.52 5.83 10.34
N ARG A 108 -7.35 5.59 9.75
CA ARG A 108 -6.70 6.54 8.83
C ARG A 108 -7.52 6.78 7.57
N LEU A 109 -8.13 5.74 6.99
CA LEU A 109 -8.97 5.85 5.79
C LEU A 109 -10.29 6.59 6.09
N ASP A 110 -10.94 6.29 7.21
CA ASP A 110 -12.15 7.00 7.63
C ASP A 110 -11.92 8.49 7.81
N LEU A 111 -10.78 8.86 8.40
CA LEU A 111 -10.40 10.26 8.60
C LEU A 111 -10.16 10.97 7.27
N GLU A 112 -9.54 10.30 6.28
CA GLU A 112 -9.37 10.85 4.94
C GLU A 112 -10.72 11.11 4.26
N LEU A 113 -11.65 10.15 4.36
CA LEU A 113 -12.96 10.27 3.75
C LEU A 113 -13.79 11.39 4.38
N LYS A 114 -13.71 11.54 5.71
CA LYS A 114 -14.32 12.67 6.42
C LYS A 114 -13.74 14.01 5.99
N ARG A 115 -12.41 14.09 5.84
CA ARG A 115 -11.73 15.30 5.36
C ARG A 115 -12.17 15.66 3.95
N ALA A 116 -12.18 14.69 3.03
CA ALA A 116 -12.62 14.91 1.65
C ALA A 116 -14.09 15.38 1.58
N ALA A 117 -14.98 14.82 2.39
CA ALA A 117 -16.37 15.27 2.47
C ALA A 117 -16.48 16.72 2.96
N GLN A 118 -15.72 17.11 3.99
CA GLN A 118 -15.69 18.48 4.50
C GLN A 118 -15.13 19.48 3.47
N GLU A 119 -14.10 19.09 2.72
CA GLU A 119 -13.53 19.91 1.64
C GLU A 119 -14.56 20.13 0.51
N LEU A 120 -15.33 19.10 0.16
CA LEU A 120 -16.41 19.21 -0.82
C LEU A 120 -17.55 20.12 -0.35
N GLU A 121 -17.97 20.04 0.91
CA GLU A 121 -18.99 20.92 1.49
C GLU A 121 -18.54 22.38 1.52
N LYS A 122 -17.27 22.63 1.87
CA LYS A 122 -16.67 23.97 1.82
C LYS A 122 -16.60 24.52 0.39
N ALA A 123 -16.24 23.69 -0.59
CA ALA A 123 -16.22 24.09 -1.99
C ALA A 123 -17.62 24.46 -2.50
N ASN A 124 -18.64 23.66 -2.16
CA ASN A 124 -20.03 23.92 -2.56
C ASN A 124 -20.62 25.18 -1.90
N THR A 125 -20.22 25.49 -0.67
CA THR A 125 -20.66 26.72 0.02
C THR A 125 -19.92 27.96 -0.48
N ALA A 126 -18.63 27.85 -0.83
CA ALA A 126 -17.87 28.93 -1.45
C ALA A 126 -18.34 29.27 -2.87
N SER A 127 -18.84 28.30 -3.65
CA SER A 127 -19.41 28.55 -4.98
C SER A 127 -20.80 29.20 -4.97
N LYS A 128 -21.45 29.28 -3.80
CA LYS A 128 -22.77 29.89 -3.61
C LYS A 128 -22.71 31.31 -3.04
N GLN A 129 -21.51 31.80 -2.73
CA GLN A 129 -21.23 33.19 -2.36
C GLN A 129 -20.69 33.94 -3.57
#